data_AF-A0A0C2BWY1-F1
#
_entry.id   AF-A0A0C2BWY1-F1
#
_cell.length_a   1.000
_cell.length_b   1.000
_cell.length_c   1.000
_cell.angle_alpha   90.00
_cell.angle_beta   90.00
_cell.angle_gamma   90.00
#
_symmetry.space_group_name_H-M   'P 1'
#
loop_
_entity.id
_entity.type
_entity.pdbx_description
1 polymer ?
#
loop_
_entity_poly.entity_id
_entity_poly.type
_entity_poly.pdbx_seq_one_letter_code
_entity_poly.pdbx_strand_id
1 'polypeptide(L)'
;MFTRRCPDSWLRFRESCYFIEKTKMEFSDAESTCYEKGSTMFVANSLEEFDVVMKSAALNFWTWTSLVQFSAMNQPKWLSNGGMEPARL
;
A
#
# COMPACT_ATOMS: atom_id res chain seq x y z
N MET A 1 -17.27 -17.54 15.86
CA MET A 1 -17.03 -16.35 15.02
C MET A 1 -15.56 -15.99 15.13
N PHE A 2 -14.73 -16.38 14.17
CA PHE A 2 -13.31 -16.02 14.21
C PHE A 2 -13.18 -14.55 13.80
N THR A 3 -12.85 -13.67 14.75
CA THR A 3 -12.39 -12.33 14.40
C THR A 3 -11.14 -12.51 13.53
N ARG A 4 -11.19 -12.15 12.24
CA ARG A 4 -10.01 -12.15 11.38
C ARG A 4 -9.02 -11.14 11.97
N ARG A 5 -8.08 -11.64 12.78
CA ARG A 5 -6.95 -10.85 13.27
C ARG A 5 -5.94 -10.73 12.14
N CYS A 6 -5.36 -9.55 12.00
CA CYS A 6 -4.20 -9.38 11.14
C CYS A 6 -3.07 -10.31 11.62
N PRO A 7 -2.20 -10.77 10.70
CA PRO A 7 -1.01 -11.52 11.10
C PRO A 7 -0.15 -10.69 12.06
N ASP A 8 0.69 -11.36 12.84
CA ASP A 8 1.55 -10.70 13.81
C ASP A 8 2.46 -9.66 13.14
N SER A 9 2.60 -8.50 13.77
CA SER A 9 3.35 -7.33 13.27
C SER A 9 2.74 -6.60 12.07
N TRP A 10 1.51 -6.92 11.68
CA TRP A 10 0.77 -6.14 10.67
C TRP A 10 -0.07 -5.07 11.35
N LEU A 11 -0.03 -3.85 10.81
CA LEU A 11 -0.92 -2.76 11.20
C LEU A 11 -2.34 -3.11 10.74
N ARG A 12 -3.33 -2.92 11.61
CA ARG A 12 -4.75 -3.03 11.23
C ARG A 12 -5.35 -1.65 11.05
N PHE A 13 -6.03 -1.43 9.94
CA PHE A 13 -6.96 -0.32 9.76
C PHE A 13 -8.27 -0.87 9.17
N ARG A 14 -9.36 -0.75 9.94
CA ARG A 14 -10.67 -1.32 9.61
C ARG A 14 -10.60 -2.82 9.27
N GLU A 15 -10.96 -3.18 8.04
CA GLU A 15 -11.02 -4.56 7.54
C GLU A 15 -9.74 -4.99 6.79
N SER A 16 -8.71 -4.14 6.78
CA SER A 16 -7.46 -4.35 6.07
C SER A 16 -6.26 -4.46 7.01
N CYS A 17 -5.23 -5.15 6.54
CA CYS A 17 -3.97 -5.38 7.24
C CYS A 17 -2.81 -4.91 6.38
N TYR A 18 -1.83 -4.24 6.98
CA TYR A 18 -0.69 -3.63 6.27
C TYR A 18 0.62 -4.07 6.91
N PHE A 19 1.52 -4.58 6.08
CA PHE A 19 2.89 -4.84 6.47
C PHE A 19 3.78 -3.69 5.97
N ILE A 20 4.49 -3.04 6.90
CA ILE A 20 5.43 -1.96 6.56
C ILE A 20 6.79 -2.59 6.28
N GLU A 21 7.12 -2.74 5.00
CA GLU A 21 8.44 -3.19 4.58
C GLU A 21 9.49 -2.12 4.91
N LYS A 22 10.59 -2.55 5.53
CA LYS A 22 11.68 -1.66 5.99
C LYS A 22 12.89 -1.75 5.07
N THR A 23 12.96 -2.79 4.26
CA THR A 23 14.04 -3.01 3.31
C THR A 23 13.81 -2.12 2.09
N LYS A 24 14.80 -1.29 1.74
CA LYS A 24 14.76 -0.51 0.51
C LYS A 24 14.90 -1.44 -0.69
N MET A 25 13.99 -1.31 -1.65
CA MET A 25 13.93 -2.12 -2.86
C MET A 25 13.56 -1.26 -4.07
N GLU A 26 13.87 -1.76 -5.25
CA GLU A 26 13.28 -1.25 -6.49
C GLU A 26 11.77 -1.56 -6.53
N PHE A 27 11.02 -0.79 -7.32
CA PHE A 27 9.56 -0.88 -7.35
C PHE A 27 9.03 -2.31 -7.63
N SER A 28 9.59 -2.99 -8.63
CA SER A 28 9.17 -4.35 -9.03
C SER A 28 9.42 -5.39 -7.93
N ASP A 29 10.53 -5.25 -7.20
CA ASP A 29 10.91 -6.17 -6.12
C ASP A 29 10.02 -5.94 -4.91
N ALA A 30 9.67 -4.68 -4.61
CA ALA A 30 8.72 -4.34 -3.56
C ALA A 30 7.32 -4.89 -3.87
N GLU A 31 6.85 -4.77 -5.12
CA GLU A 31 5.57 -5.33 -5.55
C GLU A 31 5.56 -6.87 -5.41
N SER A 32 6.61 -7.54 -5.89
CA SER A 32 6.76 -9.00 -5.78
C SER A 32 6.81 -9.45 -4.31
N THR A 33 7.52 -8.73 -3.46
CA THR A 33 7.62 -8.99 -2.02
C THR A 33 6.25 -8.90 -1.33
N CYS A 34 5.38 -7.97 -1.73
CA CYS A 34 4.01 -7.90 -1.22
C CYS A 34 3.21 -9.15 -1.62
N TYR A 35 3.34 -9.61 -2.87
CA TYR A 35 2.66 -10.82 -3.35
C TYR A 35 3.14 -12.09 -2.67
N GLU A 36 4.45 -12.23 -2.44
CA GLU A 36 5.03 -13.37 -1.70
C GLU A 36 4.50 -13.46 -0.26
N LYS A 37 4.11 -12.33 0.34
CA LYS A 37 3.45 -12.28 1.66
C LYS A 37 1.94 -12.54 1.60
N GLY A 38 1.40 -12.89 0.44
CA GLY A 38 -0.04 -13.09 0.23
C GLY A 38 -0.85 -11.79 0.29
N SER A 39 -0.24 -10.66 -0.08
CA SER A 39 -0.84 -9.33 -0.06
C SER A 39 -0.63 -8.58 -1.38
N THR A 40 -1.13 -7.36 -1.48
CA THR A 40 -0.87 -6.45 -2.59
C THR A 40 -0.05 -5.26 -2.10
N MET A 41 0.67 -4.60 -3.00
CA MET A 41 1.25 -3.30 -2.69
C MET A 41 0.13 -2.30 -2.32
N PHE A 42 0.44 -1.36 -1.43
CA PHE A 42 -0.56 -0.49 -0.83
C PHE A 42 -1.40 0.27 -1.88
N VAL A 43 -2.73 0.24 -1.67
CA VAL A 43 -3.74 1.02 -2.38
C VAL A 43 -4.52 1.79 -1.31
N ALA A 44 -4.63 3.11 -1.43
CA ALA A 44 -5.48 3.88 -0.54
C ALA A 44 -6.92 3.88 -1.06
N ASN A 45 -7.88 3.42 -0.26
CA ASN A 45 -9.32 3.52 -0.54
C ASN A 45 -9.96 4.77 0.08
N SER A 46 -9.22 5.49 0.93
CA SER A 46 -9.63 6.78 1.49
C SER A 46 -8.40 7.59 1.93
N LEU A 47 -8.57 8.91 2.07
CA LEU A 47 -7.53 9.79 2.62
C LEU A 47 -7.12 9.40 4.04
N GLU A 48 -8.09 9.02 4.87
CA GLU A 48 -7.83 8.58 6.25
C GLU A 48 -6.96 7.31 6.29
N GLU A 49 -7.24 6.34 5.41
CA GLU A 49 -6.41 5.13 5.27
C GLU A 49 -4.99 5.48 4.84
N PHE A 50 -4.85 6.35 3.83
CA PHE A 50 -3.54 6.84 3.38
C PHE A 50 -2.77 7.47 4.53
N ASP A 51 -3.38 8.41 5.26
CA ASP A 51 -2.75 9.10 6.38
C ASP A 51 -2.29 8.14 7.48
N VAL A 52 -3.15 7.18 7.88
CA VAL A 52 -2.84 6.24 8.96
C VAL A 52 -1.71 5.28 8.56
N VAL A 53 -1.76 4.73 7.35
CA VAL A 53 -0.77 3.77 6.87
C VAL A 53 0.57 4.46 6.61
N MET A 54 0.56 5.62 5.94
CA MET A 54 1.80 6.35 5.61
C MET A 54 2.49 6.95 6.83
N LYS A 55 1.75 7.34 7.88
CA LYS A 55 2.35 7.74 9.18
C LYS A 55 3.10 6.59 9.87
N SER A 56 2.79 5.34 9.53
CA SER A 56 3.45 4.16 10.06
C SER A 56 4.70 3.77 9.27
N ALA A 57 4.93 4.39 8.10
CA ALA A 57 6.14 4.23 7.32
C ALA A 57 7.32 5.02 7.94
N ALA A 58 8.55 4.65 7.60
CA ALA A 58 9.74 5.27 8.17
C ALA A 58 9.86 6.75 7.74
N LEU A 59 9.94 7.66 8.72
CA LEU A 59 9.83 9.12 8.54
C LEU A 59 10.90 9.80 7.66
N ASN A 60 11.87 9.06 7.11
CA ASN A 60 12.96 9.60 6.29
C ASN A 60 13.17 8.84 4.97
N PHE A 61 12.23 7.98 4.59
CA PHE A 61 12.33 7.19 3.36
C PHE A 61 11.05 7.28 2.55
N TRP A 62 11.22 7.36 1.23
CA TRP A 62 10.12 7.17 0.30
C TRP A 62 9.62 5.72 0.40
N THR A 63 8.29 5.56 0.39
CA THR A 63 7.65 4.25 0.43
C THR A 63 6.89 4.06 -0.89
N TRP A 64 7.14 2.93 -1.55
CA TRP A 64 6.41 2.58 -2.76
C TRP A 64 4.94 2.30 -2.44
N THR A 65 4.06 2.78 -3.32
CA THR A 65 2.64 2.44 -3.33
C THR A 65 2.30 1.91 -4.71
N SER A 66 1.15 1.26 -4.87
CA SER A 66 0.75 0.74 -6.17
C SER A 66 0.30 1.82 -7.17
N LEU A 67 0.45 3.11 -6.83
CA LEU A 67 0.14 4.22 -7.73
C LEU A 67 1.27 4.40 -8.75
N VAL A 68 0.93 4.27 -10.02
CA VAL A 68 1.89 4.38 -11.12
C VAL A 68 1.47 5.40 -12.16
N GLN A 69 2.46 6.04 -12.79
CA GLN A 69 2.28 6.86 -13.97
C GLN A 69 3.39 6.56 -14.99
N PHE A 70 2.98 6.05 -16.15
CA PHE A 70 3.86 5.77 -17.29
C PHE A 70 3.69 6.87 -18.34
N SER A 71 4.67 7.03 -19.22
CA SER A 71 4.68 8.09 -20.24
C SER A 71 3.46 8.09 -21.16
N ALA A 72 2.88 6.92 -21.42
CA ALA A 72 1.66 6.78 -22.23
C ALA A 72 0.36 7.10 -21.47
N MET A 73 0.42 7.37 -20.16
CA MET A 73 -0.75 7.61 -19.31
C MET A 73 -0.93 9.10 -19.02
N ASN A 74 -2.14 9.60 -19.28
CA ASN A 74 -2.49 10.98 -18.98
C ASN A 74 -2.66 11.25 -17.48
N GLN A 75 -2.97 10.23 -16.69
CA GLN A 75 -3.20 10.33 -15.25
C GLN A 75 -2.67 9.09 -14.52
N PRO A 76 -2.24 9.22 -13.26
CA PRO A 76 -1.80 8.09 -12.46
C PRO A 76 -2.96 7.13 -12.19
N LYS A 77 -2.63 5.84 -12.01
CA LYS A 77 -3.60 4.77 -11.71
C LYS A 77 -3.01 3.79 -10.71
N TRP A 78 -3.89 3.17 -9.91
CA TRP A 78 -3.51 2.06 -9.02
C TRP A 78 -3.33 0.78 -9.86
N LEU A 79 -2.24 0.04 -9.62
CA LEU A 79 -2.00 -1.27 -10.25
C LEU A 79 -2.92 -2.35 -9.69
N SER A 80 -3.20 -2.29 -8.39
CA SER A 80 -4.08 -3.23 -7.70
C SER A 80 -5.54 -2.76 -7.78
N ASN A 81 -6.48 -3.71 -7.65
CA ASN A 81 -7.91 -3.42 -7.74
C ASN A 81 -8.36 -2.45 -6.65
N GLY A 82 -9.21 -1.50 -7.05
CA GLY A 82 -9.82 -0.52 -6.14
C GLY A 82 -9.05 0.80 -6.05
N GLY A 83 -9.11 1.41 -4.87
CA GLY A 83 -8.47 2.69 -4.60
C GLY A 83 -9.34 3.90 -4.92
N MET A 84 -9.11 4.97 -4.15
CA MET A 84 -9.73 6.27 -4.41
C MET A 84 -9.15 6.91 -5.67
N GLU A 85 -9.88 7.85 -6.25
CA GLU A 85 -9.38 8.69 -7.35
C GLU A 85 -8.03 9.32 -6.95
N PRO A 86 -6.93 9.04 -7.68
CA PRO A 86 -5.61 9.56 -7.33
C PRO A 86 -5.53 11.08 -7.25
N ALA A 87 -6.34 11.79 -8.04
CA ALA A 87 -6.41 13.25 -8.02
C ALA A 87 -7.00 13.84 -6.71
N ARG A 88 -7.56 12.98 -5.84
CA ARG A 88 -8.12 13.37 -4.54
C ARG A 88 -7.23 12.97 -3.37
N LEU A 89 -6.09 12.30 -3.63
CA LEU A 89 -5.11 11.89 -2.63
C LEU A 89 -4.32 13.10 -2.12
#